data_AF-A0AAP2DIA8-F1
#
_entry.id   AF-A0AAP2DIA8-F1
#
_cell.length_a   1.000
_cell.length_b   1.000
_cell.length_c   1.000
_cell.angle_alpha   90.00
_cell.angle_beta   90.00
_cell.angle_gamma   90.00
#
_symmetry.space_group_name_H-M   'P 1'
#
loop_
_entity.id
_entity.type
_entity.pdbx_description
1 polymer ?
#
loop_
_entity_poly.entity_id
_entity_poly.type
_entity_poly.pdbx_seq_one_letter_code
_entity_poly.pdbx_strand_id
1 'polypeptide(L)' 'MNYANEMISNILIFRTDVQEDSDLKRLELILSRDRRIQAWNVDRDDVDRVLRIKSQGLCAEDVVKIIGHAGFFCEELTD' A
#
# COMPACT_ATOMS: atom_id res chain seq x y z
N MET A 1 14.68 25.93 17.03
CA MET A 1 13.96 25.69 15.78
C MET A 1 13.35 24.31 15.89
N ASN A 2 12.05 24.25 16.18
CA ASN A 2 11.34 23.01 16.40
C ASN A 2 11.07 22.37 15.05
N TYR A 3 11.93 21.45 14.63
CA TYR A 3 11.51 20.39 13.72
C TYR A 3 10.58 19.51 14.57
N ALA A 4 9.31 19.90 14.64
CA ALA A 4 8.28 19.06 15.17
C ALA A 4 8.33 17.78 14.35
N ASN A 5 8.93 16.74 14.94
CA ASN A 5 8.85 15.33 14.59
C ASN A 5 7.90 15.10 13.41
N GLU A 6 8.39 15.27 12.18
CA GLU A 6 7.69 14.79 11.02
C GLU A 6 7.72 13.28 11.20
N MET A 7 6.61 12.76 11.72
CA MET A 7 6.29 11.35 11.67
C MET A 7 6.28 10.99 10.19
N ILE A 8 7.46 10.64 9.64
CA ILE A 8 7.71 10.42 8.21
C ILE A 8 6.75 9.35 7.74
N SER A 9 5.62 9.79 7.19
CA SER A 9 4.61 8.93 6.62
C SER A 9 5.00 8.78 5.16
N ASN A 10 5.58 7.63 4.82
CA ASN A 10 5.89 7.32 3.44
C ASN A 10 4.60 7.00 2.72
N ILE A 11 4.41 7.70 1.59
CA ILE A 11 3.40 7.39 0.62
C ILE A 11 4.04 6.47 -0.39
N LEU A 12 3.62 5.22 -0.37
CA LEU A 12 4.10 4.18 -1.26
C LEU A 12 3.02 3.93 -2.30
N ILE A 13 3.41 3.88 -3.56
CA ILE A 13 2.49 3.71 -4.69
C ILE A 13 2.86 2.40 -5.38
N PHE A 14 1.87 1.55 -5.60
CA PHE A 14 2.06 0.24 -6.18
C PHE A 14 1.06 0.00 -7.29
N ARG A 15 1.51 -0.67 -8.35
CA ARG A 15 0.65 -1.31 -9.33
C ARG A 15 0.20 -2.65 -8.76
N THR A 16 -1.09 -2.95 -8.85
CA THR A 16 -1.65 -4.25 -8.42
C THR A 16 -2.62 -4.80 -9.45
N ASP A 17 -2.81 -6.11 -9.50
CA ASP A 17 -3.85 -6.71 -10.36
C ASP A 17 -5.23 -6.75 -9.68
N VAL A 18 -5.44 -5.96 -8.61
CA VAL A 18 -6.66 -6.03 -7.80
C VAL A 18 -7.85 -5.43 -8.53
N GLN A 19 -8.78 -6.32 -8.86
CA GLN A 19 -9.79 -6.08 -9.89
C GLN A 19 -11.19 -6.24 -9.31
N GLU A 20 -11.36 -7.28 -8.49
CA GLU A 20 -12.64 -7.62 -7.89
C GLU A 20 -12.77 -7.06 -6.47
N ASP A 21 -13.99 -6.81 -6.01
CA ASP A 21 -14.24 -6.42 -4.62
C ASP A 21 -13.77 -7.50 -3.61
N SER A 22 -13.71 -8.77 -4.05
CA SER A 22 -13.13 -9.88 -3.28
C SER A 22 -11.64 -9.69 -3.02
N ASP A 23 -10.89 -9.20 -4.01
CA ASP A 23 -9.47 -8.93 -3.92
C ASP A 23 -9.22 -7.73 -3.01
N LEU A 24 -10.01 -6.66 -3.18
CA LEU A 24 -9.98 -5.49 -2.30
C LEU A 24 -10.23 -5.87 -0.84
N LYS A 25 -11.21 -6.73 -0.54
CA LYS A 25 -11.45 -7.21 0.82
C LYS A 25 -10.27 -8.00 1.38
N ARG A 26 -9.63 -8.83 0.56
CA ARG A 26 -8.42 -9.56 0.99
C ARG A 26 -7.29 -8.58 1.27
N LEU A 27 -7.08 -7.62 0.38
CA LEU A 27 -6.03 -6.62 0.51
C LEU A 27 -6.26 -5.73 1.73
N GLU A 28 -7.49 -5.27 1.96
CA GLU A 28 -7.91 -4.59 3.18
C GLU A 28 -7.57 -5.40 4.43
N LEU A 29 -7.87 -6.70 4.45
CA LEU A 29 -7.59 -7.57 5.59
C LEU A 29 -6.09 -7.69 5.86
N ILE A 30 -5.28 -7.78 4.80
CA ILE A 30 -3.82 -7.89 4.88
C ILE A 30 -3.21 -6.58 5.36
N LEU A 31 -3.62 -5.45 4.77
CA LEU A 31 -3.11 -4.13 5.14
C LEU A 31 -3.58 -3.72 6.55
N SER A 32 -4.82 -4.03 6.92
CA SER A 32 -5.37 -3.75 8.26
C SER A 32 -4.75 -4.60 9.36
N ARG A 33 -4.14 -5.75 9.02
CA ARG A 33 -3.36 -6.54 9.99
C ARG A 33 -2.08 -5.82 10.41
N ASP A 34 -1.56 -4.93 9.57
CA ASP A 34 -0.30 -4.25 9.80
C ASP A 34 -0.52 -2.87 10.40
N ARG A 35 -0.25 -2.74 11.71
CA ARG A 35 -0.41 -1.48 12.47
C ARG A 35 0.43 -0.31 11.93
N ARG A 36 1.44 -0.59 11.10
CA ARG A 36 2.33 0.40 10.48
C ARG A 36 1.66 1.13 9.30
N ILE A 37 0.63 0.51 8.70
CA ILE A 37 -0.16 1.10 7.63
C ILE A 37 -1.20 2.02 8.28
N GLN A 38 -1.06 3.32 8.05
CA GLN A 38 -1.99 4.31 8.57
C GLN A 38 -3.23 4.46 7.68
N ALA A 39 -3.03 4.42 6.37
CA ALA A 39 -4.11 4.50 5.39
C ALA A 39 -3.71 3.81 4.10
N TRP A 40 -4.69 3.40 3.31
CA TRP A 40 -4.47 2.88 1.98
C TRP A 40 -5.69 3.24 1.11
N ASN A 41 -5.47 3.39 -0.19
CA ASN A 41 -6.48 3.69 -1.18
C ASN A 41 -6.16 2.93 -2.46
N VAL A 42 -7.17 2.38 -3.11
CA VAL A 42 -7.04 1.82 -4.46
C VAL A 42 -7.78 2.73 -5.42
N ASP A 43 -7.05 3.31 -6.35
CA ASP A 43 -7.63 4.10 -7.44
C ASP A 43 -8.20 3.14 -8.49
N ARG A 44 -9.52 2.94 -8.42
CA ARG A 44 -10.28 2.14 -9.39
C ARG A 44 -10.54 2.87 -10.70
N ASP A 45 -10.36 4.18 -10.72
CA ASP A 45 -10.49 5.03 -11.91
C ASP A 45 -9.23 4.94 -12.78
N ASP A 46 -8.11 4.56 -12.17
CA ASP A 46 -6.87 4.33 -12.88
C ASP A 46 -6.90 2.95 -13.55
N VAL A 47 -6.65 2.92 -14.87
CA VAL A 47 -6.57 1.68 -15.66
C VAL A 47 -5.54 0.71 -15.08
N ASP A 48 -4.56 1.26 -14.38
CA ASP A 48 -3.39 0.59 -13.85
C ASP A 48 -3.59 0.09 -12.40
N ARG A 49 -4.77 0.37 -11.80
CA ARG A 49 -5.20 -0.08 -10.46
C ARG A 49 -4.16 0.21 -9.40
N VAL A 50 -3.87 1.50 -9.31
CA VAL A 50 -2.83 2.02 -8.44
C VAL A 50 -3.29 1.92 -6.98
N LEU A 51 -2.54 1.17 -6.19
CA LEU A 51 -2.66 1.07 -4.75
C LEU A 51 -1.72 2.06 -4.09
N ARG A 52 -2.30 3.03 -3.39
CA ARG A 52 -1.58 4.03 -2.62
C ARG A 52 -1.65 3.71 -1.15
N ILE A 53 -0.52 3.46 -0.52
CA ILE A 53 -0.41 3.14 0.90
C ILE A 53 0.33 4.26 1.63
N LYS A 54 -0.27 4.76 2.70
CA LYS A 54 0.36 5.65 3.66
C LYS A 54 0.77 4.84 4.88
N SER A 55 2.07 4.76 5.10
CA SER A 55 2.64 3.96 6.17
C SER A 55 3.75 4.71 6.88
N GLN A 56 4.00 4.38 8.14
CA GLN A 56 5.05 5.01 8.92
C GLN A 56 6.13 3.99 9.28
N GLY A 57 7.34 4.19 8.74
CA GLY A 57 8.46 3.26 8.94
C GLY A 57 8.35 1.95 8.17
N LEU A 58 7.51 1.89 7.13
CA LEU A 58 7.43 0.79 6.16
C LEU A 58 8.12 1.23 4.86
N CYS A 59 8.86 0.29 4.27
CA CYS A 59 9.46 0.44 2.94
C CYS A 59 8.61 -0.28 1.90
N ALA A 60 8.82 0.08 0.63
CA ALA A 60 8.05 -0.52 -0.44
C ALA A 60 8.27 -2.02 -0.61
N GLU A 61 9.53 -2.46 -0.44
CA GLU A 61 9.90 -3.86 -0.49
C GLU A 61 9.13 -4.71 0.52
N ASP A 62 8.89 -4.19 1.73
CA ASP A 62 8.10 -4.89 2.74
C ASP A 62 6.65 -5.06 2.28
N VAL A 63 6.05 -4.00 1.73
CA VAL A 63 4.67 -4.03 1.23
C VAL A 63 4.54 -4.99 0.05
N VAL A 64 5.47 -4.95 -0.90
CA VAL A 64 5.52 -5.88 -2.04
C VAL A 64 5.61 -7.33 -1.55
N LYS A 65 6.45 -7.62 -0.54
CA LYS A 65 6.53 -8.96 0.07
C LYS A 65 5.24 -9.36 0.74
N ILE A 66 4.59 -8.47 1.49
CA ILE A 66 3.32 -8.74 2.19
C ILE A 66 2.22 -9.08 1.18
N ILE A 67 2.07 -8.26 0.13
CA ILE A 67 1.05 -8.44 -0.90
C ILE A 67 1.36 -9.66 -1.78
N GLY A 68 2.63 -9.85 -2.14
CA GLY A 68 3.10 -11.04 -2.87
C GLY A 68 2.88 -12.35 -2.10
N HIS A 69 3.09 -12.36 -0.77
CA HIS A 69 2.79 -13.50 0.09
C HIS A 69 1.31 -13.87 0.12
N ALA A 70 0.42 -12.91 -0.14
CA ALA A 70 -1.01 -13.16 -0.25
C ALA A 70 -1.45 -13.68 -1.63
N GLY A 71 -0.52 -13.79 -2.58
CA GLY A 71 -0.78 -14.25 -3.95
C GLY A 71 -1.23 -13.16 -4.91
N PHE A 72 -1.02 -11.88 -4.54
CA PHE A 72 -1.33 -10.75 -5.40
C PHE A 72 -0.07 -10.21 -6.09
N PHE A 73 -0.22 -9.75 -7.33
CA PHE A 73 0.82 -8.99 -8.00
C PHE A 73 0.94 -7.60 -7.37
N CYS A 74 2.14 -7.21 -7.00
CA CYS A 74 2.46 -5.91 -6.43
C CYS A 74 3.83 -5.45 -6.94
N GLU A 75 3.85 -4.30 -7.58
CA GLU A 75 5.09 -3.69 -8.11
C GLU A 75 5.12 -2.23 -7.67
N GLU A 76 6.23 -1.79 -7.08
CA GLU A 76 6.39 -0.38 -6.69
C GLU A 76 6.46 0.49 -7.94
N LEU A 77 5.62 1.53 -7.99
CA LEU A 77 5.69 2.57 -8.99
C LEU A 77 6.54 3.72 -8.43
N THR A 78 7.78 3.80 -8.90
CA THR A 78 8.66 4.96 -8.71
C THR A 78 8.52 5.86 -9.92
N ASP A 79 7.75 6.95 -9.78
CA ASP A 79 7.80 8.09 -10.71
C ASP A 79 8.73 9.17 -10.16
#